data_AF-A0A923YDH9-F1
#
_entry.id   AF-A0A923YDH9-F1
#
_cell.length_a   1.000
_cell.length_b   1.000
_cell.length_c   1.000
_cell.angle_alpha   90.00
_cell.angle_beta   90.00
_cell.angle_gamma   90.00
#
_symmetry.space_group_name_H-M   'P 1'
#
loop_
_entity.id
_entity.type
_entity.pdbx_description
1 polymer ?
#
loop_
_entity_poly.entity_id
_entity_poly.type
_entity_poly.pdbx_seq_one_letter_code
_entity_poly.pdbx_strand_id
1 'polypeptide(L)'
;LMPPMATLQIVGGRKDKIRPGDVLGALTGDAGFAGSQIGKISVNEFSTYVAVDRQIANEAVKRLSAGKIKGKRVKVRLMGDQGTPT
;
A
#
# COMPACT_ATOMS: atom_id res chain seq x y z
N LEU A 1 3.96 19.20 -13.06
CA LEU A 1 3.84 17.77 -13.42
C LEU A 1 3.35 17.01 -12.20
N MET A 2 2.38 16.11 -12.36
CA MET A 2 1.97 15.20 -11.29
C MET A 2 2.94 14.02 -11.21
N PRO A 3 3.29 13.53 -10.01
CA PRO A 3 4.14 12.36 -9.89
C PRO A 3 3.44 11.13 -10.49
N PRO A 4 4.19 10.25 -11.18
CA PRO A 4 3.64 9.02 -11.77
C PRO A 4 3.23 7.99 -10.70
N MET A 5 3.80 8.09 -9.49
CA MET A 5 3.46 7.23 -8.36
C MET A 5 2.59 7.95 -7.33
N ALA A 6 1.68 7.21 -6.71
CA ALA A 6 0.88 7.65 -5.57
C ALA A 6 1.23 6.82 -4.33
N THR A 7 1.08 7.41 -3.15
CA THR A 7 1.37 6.73 -1.89
C THR A 7 0.08 6.23 -1.26
N LEU A 8 0.06 4.96 -0.90
CA LEU A 8 -1.02 4.33 -0.14
C LEU A 8 -0.61 4.26 1.32
N GLN A 9 -1.46 4.75 2.21
CA GLN A 9 -1.34 4.55 3.64
C GLN A 9 -2.27 3.41 4.06
N ILE A 10 -1.71 2.38 4.65
CA ILE A 10 -2.41 1.25 5.24
C ILE A 10 -2.36 1.42 6.75
N VAL A 11 -3.51 1.41 7.41
CA VAL A 11 -3.63 1.38 8.86
C VAL A 11 -3.33 -0.04 9.31
N GLY A 12 -2.16 -0.22 9.90
CA GLY A 12 -1.55 -1.51 10.17
C GLY A 12 -0.06 -1.46 9.83
N GLY A 13 0.77 -1.81 10.80
CA GLY A 13 2.22 -1.74 10.67
C GLY A 13 2.92 -2.87 11.41
N ARG A 14 4.10 -2.56 11.95
CA ARG A 14 4.96 -3.52 12.65
C ARG A 14 4.25 -4.18 13.83
N LYS A 15 3.40 -3.44 14.56
CA LYS A 15 2.61 -3.95 15.69
C LYS A 15 1.60 -5.04 15.27
N ASP A 16 1.11 -4.97 14.05
CA ASP A 16 0.22 -5.98 13.45
C ASP A 16 0.98 -7.15 12.81
N LYS A 17 2.29 -7.23 13.02
CA LYS A 17 3.20 -8.20 12.39
C LYS A 17 3.13 -8.14 10.86
N ILE A 18 2.92 -6.94 10.32
CA ILE A 18 2.93 -6.68 8.88
C ILE A 18 4.39 -6.50 8.45
N ARG A 19 4.82 -7.33 7.50
CA ARG A 19 6.13 -7.19 6.84
C ARG A 19 5.95 -6.55 5.46
N PRO A 20 6.98 -5.88 4.92
CA PRO A 20 6.90 -5.34 3.56
C PRO A 20 6.59 -6.43 2.53
N GLY A 21 7.11 -7.66 2.72
CA GLY A 21 6.77 -8.81 1.89
C GLY A 21 5.30 -9.26 1.99
N ASP A 22 4.67 -9.13 3.15
CA ASP A 22 3.23 -9.44 3.32
C ASP A 22 2.38 -8.44 2.51
N VAL A 23 2.78 -7.17 2.51
CA VAL A 23 2.08 -6.10 1.78
C VAL A 23 2.27 -6.25 0.27
N LEU A 24 3.50 -6.56 -0.16
CA LEU A 24 3.78 -6.88 -1.54
C LEU A 24 2.97 -8.09 -2.01
N GLY A 25 2.93 -9.16 -1.21
CA GLY A 25 2.14 -10.35 -1.51
C GLY A 25 0.62 -10.10 -1.55
N ALA A 26 0.09 -9.22 -0.71
CA ALA A 26 -1.32 -8.83 -0.77
C ALA A 26 -1.64 -8.03 -2.04
N LEU A 27 -0.74 -7.16 -2.49
CA LEU A 27 -0.92 -6.39 -3.72
C LEU A 27 -0.75 -7.25 -4.99
N THR A 28 0.24 -8.13 -5.02
CA THR A 28 0.48 -8.98 -6.20
C THR A 28 -0.43 -10.20 -6.25
N GLY A 29 -0.76 -10.77 -5.08
CA GLY A 29 -1.63 -11.95 -4.96
C GLY A 29 -3.12 -11.59 -4.94
N ASP A 30 -3.58 -10.91 -3.90
CA ASP A 30 -5.00 -10.65 -3.65
C ASP A 30 -5.57 -9.61 -4.64
N ALA A 31 -4.77 -8.59 -4.95
CA ALA A 31 -5.17 -7.55 -5.90
C ALA A 31 -4.70 -7.79 -7.34
N GLY A 32 -3.78 -8.72 -7.57
CA GLY A 32 -3.33 -9.11 -8.91
C GLY A 32 -2.47 -8.06 -9.63
N PHE A 33 -1.86 -7.12 -8.90
CA PHE A 33 -0.99 -6.10 -9.51
C PHE A 33 0.40 -6.64 -9.84
N ALA A 34 1.03 -6.06 -10.85
CA ALA A 34 2.42 -6.39 -11.14
C ALA A 34 3.34 -5.79 -10.07
N GLY A 35 4.35 -6.56 -9.64
CA GLY A 35 5.40 -6.05 -8.75
C GLY A 35 6.10 -4.81 -9.29
N SER A 36 6.16 -4.65 -10.63
CA SER A 36 6.71 -3.46 -11.30
C SER A 36 5.90 -2.18 -11.05
N GLN A 37 4.62 -2.29 -10.72
CA GLN A 37 3.76 -1.14 -10.39
C GLN A 37 3.83 -0.77 -8.90
N ILE A 38 4.54 -1.56 -8.10
CA ILE A 38 4.72 -1.37 -6.67
C ILE A 38 6.16 -0.89 -6.45
N GLY A 39 6.30 0.28 -5.84
CA GLY A 39 7.57 0.88 -5.51
C GLY A 39 7.98 0.61 -4.07
N LYS A 40 8.51 1.66 -3.43
CA LYS A 40 9.02 1.60 -2.07
C LYS A 40 7.91 1.28 -1.06
N ILE A 41 8.18 0.31 -0.17
CA ILE A 41 7.32 -0.06 0.95
C ILE A 41 8.00 0.36 2.25
N SER A 42 7.39 1.28 2.98
CA SER A 42 7.84 1.76 4.28
C SER A 42 6.87 1.31 5.36
N VAL A 43 7.26 0.33 6.16
CA VAL A 43 6.46 -0.14 7.29
C VAL A 43 6.82 0.66 8.53
N ASN A 44 5.83 1.35 9.10
CA ASN A 44 5.94 2.09 10.35
C ASN A 44 5.34 1.27 11.51
N GLU A 45 5.39 1.80 12.73
CA GLU A 45 4.91 1.11 13.94
C GLU A 45 3.42 0.72 13.85
N PHE A 46 2.57 1.69 13.44
CA PHE A 46 1.10 1.59 13.37
C PHE A 46 0.53 1.73 11.97
N SER A 47 1.35 2.04 10.97
CA SER A 47 0.90 2.30 9.60
C SER A 47 1.95 1.87 8.61
N THR A 48 1.55 1.51 7.41
CA THR A 48 2.45 1.14 6.32
C THR A 48 2.19 2.03 5.12
N TYR A 49 3.25 2.50 4.50
CA TYR A 49 3.21 3.34 3.31
C TYR A 49 3.76 2.57 2.12
N VAL A 50 3.04 2.58 1.01
CA VAL A 50 3.46 1.91 -0.24
C VAL A 50 3.34 2.88 -1.38
N ALA A 51 4.42 3.08 -2.13
CA ALA A 51 4.34 3.74 -3.42
C ALA A 51 3.77 2.76 -4.46
N VAL A 52 2.74 3.17 -5.20
CA VAL A 52 2.18 2.41 -6.32
C VAL A 52 2.00 3.32 -7.52
N ASP A 53 1.90 2.75 -8.71
CA ASP A 53 1.56 3.51 -9.90
C ASP A 53 0.20 4.19 -9.75
N ARG A 54 0.10 5.47 -10.13
CA ARG A 54 -1.12 6.27 -10.00
C ARG A 54 -2.29 5.67 -10.77
N GLN A 55 -2.04 4.98 -11.89
CA GLN A 55 -3.09 4.32 -12.67
C GLN A 55 -3.78 3.22 -11.87
N ILE A 56 -3.03 2.47 -11.05
CA ILE A 56 -3.60 1.41 -10.20
C ILE A 56 -3.94 1.89 -8.79
N ALA A 57 -3.50 3.08 -8.37
CA ALA A 57 -3.64 3.52 -6.99
C ALA A 57 -5.09 3.49 -6.47
N ASN A 58 -6.04 3.96 -7.27
CA ASN A 58 -7.46 3.92 -6.92
C ASN A 58 -7.99 2.48 -6.80
N GLU A 59 -7.59 1.61 -7.71
CA GLU A 59 -8.01 0.21 -7.68
C GLU A 59 -7.36 -0.54 -6.51
N ALA A 60 -6.09 -0.27 -6.23
CA ALA A 60 -5.36 -0.83 -5.11
C ALA A 60 -5.98 -0.46 -3.77
N VAL A 61 -6.41 0.80 -3.59
CA VAL A 61 -7.17 1.22 -2.40
C VAL A 61 -8.45 0.41 -2.26
N LYS A 62 -9.23 0.28 -3.35
CA LYS A 62 -10.49 -0.47 -3.32
C LYS A 62 -10.26 -1.95 -3.00
N ARG A 63 -9.32 -2.59 -3.69
CA ARG A 63 -8.94 -4.00 -3.49
C ARG A 63 -8.45 -4.25 -2.08
N LEU A 64 -7.51 -3.44 -1.58
CA LEU A 64 -6.97 -3.62 -0.23
C LEU A 64 -7.98 -3.28 0.88
N SER A 65 -8.84 -2.29 0.65
CA SER A 65 -9.90 -1.91 1.61
C SER A 65 -11.04 -2.94 1.66
N ALA A 66 -11.35 -3.58 0.53
CA ALA A 66 -12.32 -4.69 0.45
C ALA A 66 -11.70 -6.04 0.89
N GLY A 67 -10.42 -6.23 0.60
CA GLY A 67 -9.65 -7.43 0.87
C GLY A 67 -9.17 -7.54 2.31
N LYS A 68 -8.31 -8.53 2.54
CA LYS A 68 -7.73 -8.80 3.86
C LYS A 68 -6.22 -8.94 3.72
N ILE A 69 -5.46 -8.12 4.44
CA ILE A 69 -4.02 -8.37 4.59
C ILE A 69 -3.87 -9.38 5.73
N LYS A 70 -3.35 -10.57 5.42
CA LYS A 70 -3.09 -11.63 6.41
C LYS A 70 -4.35 -12.03 7.19
N GLY A 71 -5.49 -12.08 6.52
CA GLY A 71 -6.78 -12.44 7.11
C GLY A 71 -7.45 -11.34 7.96
N LYS A 72 -6.83 -10.15 8.09
CA LYS A 72 -7.41 -8.99 8.77
C LYS A 72 -7.83 -7.91 7.78
N ARG A 73 -8.99 -7.29 8.03
CA ARG A 73 -9.37 -6.07 7.33
C ARG A 73 -8.48 -4.93 7.78
N VAL A 74 -7.84 -4.28 6.82
CA VAL A 74 -7.02 -3.09 7.05
C VAL A 74 -7.69 -1.90 6.40
N LYS A 75 -7.50 -0.72 6.97
CA LYS A 75 -8.06 0.51 6.40
C LYS A 75 -6.99 1.13 5.51
N VAL A 76 -7.30 1.31 4.22
CA VAL A 76 -6.36 1.91 3.26
C VAL A 76 -6.84 3.28 2.84
N ARG A 77 -5.92 4.23 2.76
CA ARG A 77 -6.14 5.60 2.30
C ARG A 77 -5.15 5.94 1.21
N LEU A 78 -5.64 6.56 0.15
CA LEU A 78 -4.79 7.19 -0.85
C LEU A 78 -4.24 8.49 -0.25
N MET A 79 -2.94 8.53 0.02
CA MET A 79 -2.23 9.76 0.31
C MET A 79 -1.72 10.30 -1.02
N GLY A 80 -2.55 11.14 -1.64
CA GLY A 80 -2.13 11.95 -2.77
C GLY A 80 -1.05 12.91 -2.28
N ASP A 81 0.18 12.70 -2.76
CA ASP A 81 1.28 13.64 -2.64
C ASP A 81 1.60 14.05 -1.18
N GLN A 82 2.20 13.13 -0.44
CA GLN A 82 3.10 13.53 0.63
C GLN A 82 4.49 13.20 0.13
N GLY A 83 5.14 14.20 -0.48
CA GLY A 83 6.59 14.22 -0.54
C GLY A 83 7.09 13.84 0.86
N THR A 84 7.89 12.79 0.95
CA THR A 84 8.55 12.44 2.21
C THR A 84 9.28 13.69 2.71
N PRO A 85 8.99 14.21 3.92
CA PRO A 85 9.87 15.21 4.50
C PRO A 85 11.17 14.47 4.81
N THR A 86 12.21 14.76 4.05
CA THR A 86 13.59 14.50 4.43
C THR A 86 14.32 15.81 4.28
#